data_AF-A0AA39S5A3-F1
#
_entry.id   AF-A0AA39S5A3-F1
#
_cell.length_a   1.000
_cell.length_b   1.000
_cell.length_c   1.000
_cell.angle_alpha   90.00
_cell.angle_beta   90.00
_cell.angle_gamma   90.00
#
_symmetry.space_group_name_H-M   'P 1'
#
loop_
_entity.id
_entity.type
_entity.pdbx_description
1 polymer ?
#
loop_
_entity_poly.entity_id
_entity_poly.type
_entity_poly.pdbx_seq_one_letter_code
_entity_poly.pdbx_strand_id
1 'polypeptide(L)'
;MTLYIGREASKLWKRVCAETTTELNLLADNWKYLLAGLVCQYIHGLAARGVHYIHRPGPTLQDLGFIFLPELGQDKAYISETLFSLIFLSFVLWTFHPFILKSKRIYTVLLWCRVLAFLVVSQFLRIITFYSTQLPGPNYHCREGSKLARLPHPQSILEVLLINFPRGVMYGCGDLIFSSHMIFTLVFVRTYQKYGTRRFIKQFAWMLAVIQSFLIVASRKHYTVDVVVAWYTVNLVVFFVDKKLPELPDRTSGNSPILLPLSMKDKDSWNKEENHKLLNGNSVDPADRRPRTQVNGKNLEDGNADTAMNGA
;
A
#
# COMPACT_ATOMS: atom_id res chain seq x y z
N MET A 1 -26.77 -36.25 -7.81
CA MET A 1 -26.01 -35.02 -8.13
C MET A 1 -26.17 -33.94 -7.06
N THR A 2 -27.38 -33.73 -6.53
CA THR A 2 -27.71 -32.76 -5.47
C THR A 2 -27.00 -32.97 -4.12
N LEU A 3 -26.83 -34.22 -3.65
CA LEU A 3 -26.14 -34.53 -2.39
C LEU A 3 -24.62 -34.21 -2.41
N TYR A 4 -23.99 -34.30 -3.57
CA TYR A 4 -22.56 -33.99 -3.73
C TYR A 4 -22.31 -32.47 -3.70
N ILE A 5 -23.23 -31.69 -4.26
CA ILE A 5 -23.19 -30.21 -4.26
C ILE A 5 -23.35 -29.66 -2.84
N GLY A 6 -24.29 -30.21 -2.05
CA GLY A 6 -24.47 -29.81 -0.64
C GLY A 6 -23.25 -30.09 0.25
N ARG A 7 -22.53 -31.19 -0.02
CA ARG A 7 -21.33 -31.58 0.76
C ARG A 7 -20.11 -30.71 0.44
N GLU A 8 -19.93 -30.31 -0.83
CA GLU A 8 -18.88 -29.36 -1.22
C GLU A 8 -19.18 -27.93 -0.74
N ALA A 9 -20.45 -27.49 -0.77
CA ALA A 9 -20.87 -26.22 -0.20
C ALA A 9 -20.62 -26.15 1.32
N SER A 10 -20.92 -27.23 2.06
CA SER A 10 -20.65 -27.33 3.50
C SER A 10 -19.14 -27.25 3.83
N LYS A 11 -18.28 -27.88 3.02
CA LYS A 11 -16.82 -27.80 3.19
C LYS A 11 -16.28 -26.39 2.88
N LEU A 12 -16.78 -25.75 1.82
CA LEU A 12 -16.43 -24.38 1.48
C LEU A 12 -16.85 -23.43 2.60
N TRP A 13 -18.08 -23.58 3.11
CA TRP A 13 -18.61 -22.76 4.21
C TRP A 13 -17.76 -22.89 5.48
N LYS A 14 -17.46 -24.11 5.93
CA LYS A 14 -16.60 -24.33 7.11
C LYS A 14 -15.21 -23.71 6.95
N ARG A 15 -14.65 -23.76 5.74
CA ARG A 15 -13.36 -23.14 5.42
C ARG A 15 -13.44 -21.62 5.46
N VAL A 16 -14.45 -21.04 4.81
CA VAL A 16 -14.69 -19.60 4.83
C VAL A 16 -14.85 -19.13 6.27
N CYS A 17 -15.61 -19.85 7.10
CA CYS A 17 -15.73 -19.54 8.54
C CYS A 17 -14.37 -19.57 9.24
N ALA A 18 -13.59 -20.64 9.11
CA ALA A 18 -12.29 -20.76 9.79
C ALA A 18 -11.28 -19.68 9.33
N GLU A 19 -11.24 -19.38 8.03
CA GLU A 19 -10.39 -18.32 7.48
C GLU A 19 -10.86 -16.93 7.95
N THR A 20 -12.17 -16.70 8.00
CA THR A 20 -12.75 -15.46 8.52
C THR A 20 -12.44 -15.29 9.99
N THR A 21 -12.55 -16.34 10.82
CA THR A 21 -12.18 -16.29 12.24
C THR A 21 -10.70 -15.95 12.42
N THR A 22 -9.81 -16.51 11.61
CA THR A 22 -8.37 -16.21 11.68
C THR A 22 -8.08 -14.76 11.30
N GLU A 23 -8.67 -14.26 10.22
CA GLU A 23 -8.52 -12.85 9.79
C GLU A 23 -9.18 -11.89 10.80
N LEU A 24 -10.30 -12.27 11.43
CA LEU A 24 -10.95 -11.47 12.48
C LEU A 24 -10.09 -11.38 13.73
N ASN A 25 -9.42 -12.44 14.14
CA ASN A 25 -8.48 -12.40 15.26
C ASN A 25 -7.30 -11.47 14.94
N LEU A 26 -6.71 -11.59 13.75
CA LEU A 26 -5.64 -10.68 13.30
C LEU A 26 -6.12 -9.24 13.20
N LEU A 27 -7.37 -9.02 12.77
CA LEU A 27 -8.00 -7.72 12.75
C LEU A 27 -8.15 -7.17 14.17
N ALA A 28 -8.63 -7.96 15.12
CA ALA A 28 -8.75 -7.57 16.52
C ALA A 28 -7.39 -7.24 17.18
N ASP A 29 -6.31 -7.88 16.75
CA ASP A 29 -4.97 -7.56 17.23
C ASP A 29 -4.40 -6.27 16.59
N ASN A 30 -4.71 -6.02 15.31
CA ASN A 30 -4.09 -4.95 14.51
C ASN A 30 -5.04 -3.78 14.16
N TRP A 31 -6.26 -3.75 14.68
CA TRP A 31 -7.29 -2.77 14.30
C TRP A 31 -6.84 -1.32 14.46
N LYS A 32 -5.97 -1.04 15.45
CA LYS A 32 -5.42 0.30 15.69
C LYS A 32 -4.66 0.83 14.48
N TYR A 33 -3.88 -0.01 13.79
CA TYR A 33 -3.14 0.39 12.59
C TYR A 33 -4.05 0.67 11.42
N LEU A 34 -5.08 -0.16 11.23
CA LEU A 34 -6.07 0.06 10.17
C LEU A 34 -6.89 1.32 10.43
N LEU A 35 -7.35 1.51 11.67
CA LEU A 35 -8.08 2.71 12.07
C LEU A 35 -7.23 3.96 11.91
N ALA A 36 -5.98 3.94 12.36
CA ALA A 36 -5.04 5.05 12.15
C ALA A 36 -4.86 5.34 10.66
N GLY A 37 -4.70 4.30 9.82
CA GLY A 37 -4.64 4.45 8.37
C GLY A 37 -5.87 5.12 7.78
N LEU A 38 -7.08 4.71 8.18
CA LEU A 38 -8.34 5.29 7.73
C LEU A 38 -8.52 6.74 8.19
N VAL A 39 -8.19 7.04 9.45
CA VAL A 39 -8.22 8.40 10.00
C VAL A 39 -7.25 9.30 9.23
N CYS A 40 -6.05 8.83 8.92
CA CYS A 40 -5.09 9.58 8.10
C CYS A 40 -5.60 9.80 6.66
N GLN A 41 -6.30 8.84 6.05
CA GLN A 41 -6.93 9.05 4.74
C GLN A 41 -8.02 10.13 4.80
N TYR A 42 -8.81 10.14 5.87
CA TYR A 42 -9.81 11.17 6.10
C TYR A 42 -9.17 12.56 6.30
N ILE A 43 -8.10 12.65 7.12
CA ILE A 43 -7.32 13.89 7.30
C ILE A 43 -6.75 14.38 5.98
N HIS A 44 -6.21 13.48 5.15
CA HIS A 44 -5.74 13.83 3.80
C HIS A 44 -6.87 14.40 2.93
N GLY A 45 -8.07 13.80 2.97
CA GLY A 45 -9.23 14.34 2.25
C GLY A 45 -9.64 15.73 2.74
N LEU A 46 -9.59 15.96 4.05
CA LEU A 46 -9.86 17.26 4.66
C LEU A 46 -8.82 18.30 4.23
N ALA A 47 -7.54 17.93 4.23
CA ALA A 47 -6.43 18.77 3.77
C ALA A 47 -6.57 19.15 2.29
N ALA A 48 -6.89 18.18 1.42
CA ALA A 48 -7.10 18.44 -0.01
C ALA A 48 -8.27 19.42 -0.24
N ARG A 49 -9.35 19.29 0.53
CA ARG A 49 -10.45 20.25 0.51
C ARG A 49 -10.05 21.62 1.07
N GLY A 50 -9.22 21.65 2.12
CA GLY A 50 -8.67 22.86 2.69
C GLY A 50 -7.90 23.69 1.66
N VAL A 51 -7.07 23.05 0.84
CA VAL A 51 -6.36 23.72 -0.26
C VAL A 51 -7.31 24.28 -1.30
N HIS A 52 -8.41 23.59 -1.62
CA HIS A 52 -9.40 24.10 -2.57
C HIS A 52 -10.03 25.42 -2.12
N TYR A 53 -10.25 25.63 -0.82
CA TYR A 53 -10.71 26.94 -0.32
C TYR A 53 -9.69 28.07 -0.56
N ILE A 54 -8.40 27.74 -0.50
CA ILE A 54 -7.30 28.71 -0.67
C ILE A 54 -6.93 28.90 -2.15
N HIS A 55 -7.32 27.95 -3.00
CA HIS A 55 -7.01 27.92 -4.42
C HIS A 55 -7.36 29.24 -5.12
N ARG A 56 -6.39 29.76 -5.87
CA ARG A 56 -6.53 30.92 -6.75
C ARG A 56 -6.45 30.44 -8.20
N PRO A 57 -7.50 30.62 -9.00
CA PRO A 57 -7.42 30.30 -10.42
C PRO A 57 -6.41 31.23 -11.10
N GLY A 58 -5.72 30.71 -12.11
CA GLY A 58 -4.70 31.42 -12.86
C GLY A 58 -4.44 30.72 -14.20
N PRO A 59 -3.58 31.29 -15.06
CA PRO A 59 -3.19 30.64 -16.31
C PRO A 59 -2.49 29.31 -16.04
N THR A 60 -2.74 28.32 -16.89
CA THR A 60 -2.10 27.00 -16.78
C THR A 60 -0.60 27.10 -16.99
N LEU A 61 0.19 26.38 -16.19
CA LEU A 61 1.64 26.33 -16.37
C LEU A 61 2.02 25.64 -17.68
N GLN A 62 3.17 26.05 -18.22
CA GLN A 62 3.79 25.35 -19.35
C GLN A 62 4.27 23.98 -18.88
N ASP A 63 3.80 22.94 -19.55
CA ASP A 63 4.11 21.55 -19.22
C ASP A 63 4.46 20.80 -20.51
N LEU A 64 5.63 20.15 -20.52
CA LEU A 64 6.10 19.34 -21.64
C LEU A 64 5.11 18.21 -21.98
N GLY A 65 4.51 17.56 -20.98
CA GLY A 65 3.53 16.53 -21.28
C GLY A 65 2.26 17.09 -21.87
N PHE A 66 1.95 18.37 -21.63
CA PHE A 66 0.83 19.01 -22.30
C PHE A 66 1.11 19.35 -23.75
N ILE A 67 2.37 19.60 -24.09
CA ILE A 67 2.83 19.83 -25.46
C ILE A 67 2.85 18.51 -26.24
N PHE A 68 3.35 17.42 -25.63
CA PHE A 68 3.51 16.14 -26.31
C PHE A 68 2.23 15.30 -26.39
N LEU A 69 1.34 15.37 -25.39
CA LEU A 69 0.11 14.58 -25.36
C LEU A 69 -1.08 15.41 -25.83
N PRO A 70 -1.85 14.92 -26.83
CA PRO A 70 -3.07 15.60 -27.25
C PRO A 70 -4.05 15.65 -26.09
N GLU A 71 -4.76 16.77 -25.97
CA GLU A 71 -5.80 16.90 -24.97
C GLU A 71 -6.97 15.96 -25.28
N LEU A 72 -7.46 15.27 -24.26
CA LEU A 72 -8.57 14.33 -24.40
C LEU A 72 -9.92 15.05 -24.57
N GLY A 73 -10.01 16.28 -24.06
CA GLY A 73 -11.23 17.07 -24.00
C GLY A 73 -12.06 16.79 -22.73
N GLN A 74 -12.94 17.74 -22.39
CA GLN A 74 -13.79 17.67 -21.19
C GLN A 74 -14.73 16.46 -21.21
N ASP A 75 -15.28 16.12 -22.39
CA ASP A 75 -16.22 15.01 -22.55
C ASP A 75 -15.59 13.64 -22.31
N LYS A 76 -14.27 13.52 -22.50
CA LYS A 76 -13.53 12.26 -22.33
C LYS A 76 -12.70 12.23 -21.04
N ALA A 77 -12.75 13.27 -20.20
CA ALA A 77 -12.00 13.35 -18.95
C ALA A 77 -12.34 12.22 -17.95
N TYR A 78 -13.51 11.57 -18.10
CA TYR A 78 -13.91 10.42 -17.30
C TYR A 78 -13.06 9.16 -17.56
N ILE A 79 -12.44 9.02 -18.74
CA ILE A 79 -11.68 7.82 -19.13
C ILE A 79 -10.57 7.51 -18.13
N SER A 80 -9.85 8.53 -17.65
CA SER A 80 -8.78 8.34 -16.67
C SER A 80 -9.30 7.99 -15.26
N GLU A 81 -10.52 8.44 -14.88
CA GLU A 81 -11.18 7.97 -13.64
C GLU A 81 -11.65 6.53 -13.78
N THR A 82 -12.23 6.17 -14.91
CA THR A 82 -12.71 4.81 -15.17
C THR A 82 -11.55 3.83 -15.08
N LEU A 83 -10.41 4.13 -15.72
CA LEU A 83 -9.24 3.25 -15.65
C LEU A 83 -8.70 3.14 -14.21
N PHE A 84 -8.61 4.25 -13.48
CA PHE A 84 -8.21 4.22 -12.08
C PHE A 84 -9.17 3.37 -11.23
N SER A 85 -10.47 3.54 -11.40
CA SER A 85 -11.50 2.79 -10.70
C SER A 85 -11.43 1.29 -11.00
N LEU A 86 -11.14 0.93 -12.26
CA LEU A 86 -10.91 -0.45 -12.67
C LEU A 86 -9.67 -1.05 -11.99
N ILE A 87 -8.56 -0.32 -11.93
CA ILE A 87 -7.33 -0.75 -11.23
C ILE A 87 -7.62 -0.93 -9.73
N PHE A 88 -8.27 0.06 -9.11
CA PHE A 88 -8.63 0.05 -7.69
C PHE A 88 -9.51 -1.15 -7.36
N LEU A 89 -10.62 -1.32 -8.08
CA LEU A 89 -11.56 -2.42 -7.85
C LEU A 89 -10.90 -3.77 -8.12
N SER A 90 -10.09 -3.89 -9.17
CA SER A 90 -9.35 -5.13 -9.46
C SER A 90 -8.39 -5.51 -8.33
N PHE A 91 -7.70 -4.53 -7.75
CA PHE A 91 -6.82 -4.76 -6.60
C PHE A 91 -7.61 -5.20 -5.37
N VAL A 92 -8.70 -4.49 -5.03
CA VAL A 92 -9.58 -4.84 -3.92
C VAL A 92 -10.11 -6.27 -4.10
N LEU A 93 -10.68 -6.60 -5.26
CA LEU A 93 -11.16 -7.94 -5.58
C LEU A 93 -10.05 -8.99 -5.45
N TRP A 94 -8.82 -8.68 -5.87
CA TRP A 94 -7.68 -9.58 -5.66
C TRP A 94 -7.32 -9.78 -4.18
N THR A 95 -7.43 -8.77 -3.32
CA THR A 95 -7.18 -8.93 -1.87
C THR A 95 -8.22 -9.83 -1.19
N PHE A 96 -9.45 -9.92 -1.73
CA PHE A 96 -10.53 -10.76 -1.22
C PHE A 96 -10.71 -12.09 -1.97
N HIS A 97 -10.12 -12.23 -3.17
CA HIS A 97 -9.99 -13.49 -3.91
C HIS A 97 -9.60 -14.71 -3.06
N PRO A 98 -8.70 -14.61 -2.07
CA PRO A 98 -8.34 -15.77 -1.26
C PRO A 98 -9.47 -16.28 -0.34
N PHE A 99 -10.59 -15.56 -0.15
CA PHE A 99 -11.80 -16.12 0.51
C PHE A 99 -12.60 -17.04 -0.43
N ILE A 100 -12.37 -16.95 -1.74
CA ILE A 100 -13.11 -17.69 -2.77
C ILE A 100 -12.28 -18.88 -3.30
N LEU A 101 -10.95 -18.76 -3.34
CA LEU A 101 -10.06 -19.74 -3.98
C LEU A 101 -9.07 -20.40 -3.00
N LYS A 102 -8.93 -21.73 -3.13
CA LYS A 102 -8.29 -22.69 -2.19
C LYS A 102 -6.83 -22.41 -1.77
N SER A 103 -6.17 -21.34 -2.23
CA SER A 103 -4.74 -21.09 -1.98
C SER A 103 -4.51 -19.69 -1.40
N LYS A 104 -4.36 -19.59 -0.08
CA LYS A 104 -3.85 -18.39 0.59
C LYS A 104 -2.34 -18.53 0.82
N ARG A 105 -1.53 -17.67 0.22
CA ARG A 105 -0.16 -17.41 0.67
C ARG A 105 -0.08 -16.27 1.70
N ILE A 106 -1.12 -15.42 1.78
CA ILE A 106 -1.05 -14.10 2.40
C ILE A 106 -2.30 -13.83 3.24
N TYR A 107 -2.12 -13.18 4.40
CA TYR A 107 -3.20 -12.67 5.25
C TYR A 107 -3.69 -11.30 4.75
N THR A 108 -4.99 -11.18 4.51
CA THR A 108 -5.61 -9.97 3.93
C THR A 108 -5.46 -8.78 4.87
N VAL A 109 -5.65 -8.96 6.17
CA VAL A 109 -5.51 -7.88 7.18
C VAL A 109 -4.08 -7.32 7.19
N LEU A 110 -3.07 -8.18 7.26
CA LEU A 110 -1.67 -7.73 7.30
C LEU A 110 -1.24 -7.04 6.01
N LEU A 111 -1.77 -7.49 4.86
CA LEU A 111 -1.57 -6.82 3.57
C LEU A 111 -2.12 -5.39 3.60
N TRP A 112 -3.35 -5.21 4.09
CA TRP A 112 -3.98 -3.90 4.18
C TRP A 112 -3.30 -2.99 5.20
N CYS A 113 -2.80 -3.51 6.33
CA CYS A 113 -1.96 -2.74 7.25
C CYS A 113 -0.73 -2.16 6.53
N ARG A 114 -0.05 -2.94 5.68
CA ARG A 114 1.10 -2.46 4.90
C ARG A 114 0.71 -1.44 3.84
N VAL A 115 -0.34 -1.73 3.07
CA VAL A 115 -0.84 -0.83 2.03
C VAL A 115 -1.21 0.52 2.65
N LEU A 116 -1.95 0.51 3.77
CA LEU A 116 -2.28 1.73 4.49
C LEU A 116 -1.04 2.44 5.02
N ALA A 117 -0.02 1.73 5.54
CA ALA A 117 1.23 2.37 5.95
C ALA A 117 1.94 3.10 4.79
N PHE A 118 2.05 2.46 3.62
CA PHE A 118 2.60 3.11 2.42
C PHE A 118 1.80 4.33 2.01
N LEU A 119 0.47 4.23 2.05
CA LEU A 119 -0.42 5.33 1.72
C LEU A 119 -0.30 6.47 2.73
N VAL A 120 -0.27 6.21 4.03
CA VAL A 120 -0.16 7.26 5.07
C VAL A 120 1.10 8.07 4.90
N VAL A 121 2.26 7.43 4.73
CA VAL A 121 3.53 8.14 4.52
C VAL A 121 3.49 8.96 3.23
N SER A 122 2.97 8.37 2.14
CA SER A 122 2.84 9.06 0.85
C SER A 122 1.89 10.27 0.93
N GLN A 123 0.73 10.11 1.57
CA GLN A 123 -0.24 11.19 1.74
C GLN A 123 0.27 12.28 2.69
N PHE A 124 1.06 11.95 3.70
CA PHE A 124 1.66 12.96 4.57
C PHE A 124 2.65 13.85 3.79
N LEU A 125 3.51 13.24 2.98
CA LEU A 125 4.40 13.97 2.07
C LEU A 125 3.59 14.85 1.10
N ARG A 126 2.48 14.32 0.58
CA ARG A 126 1.56 15.07 -0.28
C ARG A 126 1.00 16.33 0.39
N ILE A 127 0.52 16.19 1.63
CA ILE A 127 -0.07 17.30 2.39
C ILE A 127 0.96 18.41 2.54
N ILE A 128 2.20 18.05 2.88
CA ILE A 128 3.29 19.02 3.01
C ILE A 128 3.53 19.74 1.68
N THR A 129 3.60 19.02 0.56
CA THR A 129 3.91 19.62 -0.75
C THR A 129 2.86 20.62 -1.22
N PHE A 130 1.57 20.25 -1.18
CA PHE A 130 0.52 21.13 -1.70
C PHE A 130 0.16 22.30 -0.75
N TYR A 131 0.53 22.22 0.53
CA TYR A 131 0.39 23.36 1.44
C TYR A 131 1.59 24.31 1.36
N SER A 132 2.77 23.76 1.03
CA SER A 132 3.99 24.56 0.86
C SER A 132 3.99 25.36 -0.44
N THR A 133 3.36 24.87 -1.50
CA THR A 133 3.33 25.55 -2.81
C THR A 133 1.93 25.43 -3.42
N GLN A 134 1.41 26.55 -3.91
CA GLN A 134 0.08 26.62 -4.53
C GLN A 134 0.21 27.14 -5.96
N LEU A 135 0.13 26.22 -6.93
CA LEU A 135 -0.01 26.53 -8.35
C LEU A 135 -1.48 26.49 -8.82
N PRO A 136 -1.82 27.11 -9.97
CA PRO A 136 -3.12 26.94 -10.60
C PRO A 136 -3.29 25.52 -11.14
N GLY A 137 -4.47 24.92 -10.91
CA GLY A 137 -4.76 23.55 -11.31
C GLY A 137 -5.04 23.45 -12.82
N PRO A 138 -4.56 22.40 -13.52
CA PRO A 138 -4.69 22.31 -14.97
C PRO A 138 -6.11 21.92 -15.45
N ASN A 139 -6.94 21.40 -14.54
CA ASN A 139 -8.24 20.81 -14.83
C ASN A 139 -9.24 21.86 -15.30
N TYR A 140 -10.09 21.49 -16.27
CA TYR A 140 -11.07 22.36 -16.91
C TYR A 140 -11.95 23.11 -15.91
N HIS A 141 -12.38 22.45 -14.83
CA HIS A 141 -13.27 23.06 -13.82
C HIS A 141 -12.54 23.99 -12.83
N CYS A 142 -11.20 24.04 -12.85
CA CYS A 142 -10.38 24.88 -11.99
C CYS A 142 -9.88 26.16 -12.69
N ARG A 143 -10.16 26.31 -13.99
CA ARG A 143 -9.76 27.48 -14.78
C ARG A 143 -10.62 28.71 -14.46
N GLU A 144 -10.08 29.88 -14.77
CA GLU A 144 -10.79 31.15 -14.65
C GLU A 144 -12.13 31.12 -15.40
N GLY A 145 -13.19 31.62 -14.76
CA GLY A 145 -14.56 31.62 -15.31
C GLY A 145 -15.41 30.39 -14.95
N SER A 146 -14.83 29.31 -14.40
CA SER A 146 -15.60 28.17 -13.90
C SER A 146 -16.21 28.46 -12.52
N LYS A 147 -17.50 28.13 -12.35
CA LYS A 147 -18.21 28.23 -11.05
C LYS A 147 -17.64 27.31 -9.97
N LEU A 148 -16.86 26.29 -10.35
CA LEU A 148 -16.26 25.30 -9.45
C LEU A 148 -14.79 25.62 -9.12
N ALA A 149 -14.21 26.65 -9.74
CA ALA A 149 -12.79 26.98 -9.56
C ALA A 149 -12.48 27.44 -8.14
N ARG A 150 -13.42 28.11 -7.47
CA ARG A 150 -13.26 28.57 -6.09
C ARG A 150 -14.46 28.14 -5.26
N LEU A 151 -14.22 27.46 -4.14
CA LEU A 151 -15.30 27.23 -3.17
C LEU A 151 -15.66 28.55 -2.48
N PRO A 152 -16.96 28.79 -2.20
CA PRO A 152 -17.38 29.91 -1.36
C PRO A 152 -16.78 29.75 0.05
N HIS A 153 -16.64 30.86 0.79
CA HIS A 153 -16.16 30.79 2.16
C HIS A 153 -17.08 29.88 3.01
N PRO A 154 -16.53 28.92 3.77
CA PRO A 154 -17.35 27.96 4.49
C PRO A 154 -18.20 28.68 5.54
N GLN A 155 -19.51 28.44 5.52
CA GLN A 155 -20.42 29.09 6.47
C GLN A 155 -20.44 28.38 7.83
N SER A 156 -19.92 27.14 7.89
CA SER A 156 -19.82 26.36 9.13
C SER A 156 -18.63 25.42 9.12
N ILE A 157 -18.10 25.11 10.31
CA ILE A 157 -17.03 24.10 10.51
C ILE A 157 -17.52 22.71 10.08
N LEU A 158 -18.82 22.44 10.24
CA LEU A 158 -19.45 21.21 9.78
C LEU A 158 -19.35 21.07 8.27
N GLU A 159 -19.51 22.13 7.49
CA GLU A 159 -19.37 22.06 6.04
C GLU A 159 -17.98 21.59 5.63
N VAL A 160 -16.93 22.05 6.32
CA VAL A 160 -15.54 21.66 6.06
C VAL A 160 -15.30 20.20 6.46
N LEU A 161 -15.80 19.78 7.63
CA LEU A 161 -15.67 18.43 8.19
C LEU A 161 -16.48 17.38 7.40
N LEU A 162 -17.69 17.72 6.95
CA LEU A 162 -18.55 16.87 6.13
C LEU A 162 -18.06 16.92 4.68
N ILE A 163 -16.99 16.16 4.40
CA ILE A 163 -16.52 15.92 3.04
C ILE A 163 -17.68 15.25 2.30
N ASN A 164 -18.30 15.97 1.36
CA ASN A 164 -19.21 15.36 0.40
C ASN A 164 -18.38 14.43 -0.50
N PHE A 165 -18.08 13.22 -0.02
CA PHE A 165 -17.12 12.26 -0.59
C PHE A 165 -17.18 12.16 -2.13
N PRO A 166 -18.33 11.98 -2.79
CA PRO A 166 -18.35 11.87 -4.25
C PRO A 166 -18.01 13.17 -4.97
N ARG A 167 -18.37 14.34 -4.42
CA ARG A 167 -18.06 15.65 -5.05
C ARG A 167 -16.65 16.13 -4.71
N GLY A 168 -16.21 15.97 -3.47
CA GLY A 168 -14.89 16.41 -3.01
C GLY A 168 -13.74 15.60 -3.60
N VAL A 169 -13.95 14.31 -3.89
CA VAL A 169 -12.94 13.46 -4.55
C VAL A 169 -12.85 13.74 -6.05
N MET A 170 -13.97 14.07 -6.70
CA MET A 170 -14.03 14.26 -8.16
C MET A 170 -13.77 15.69 -8.63
N TYR A 171 -14.10 16.69 -7.80
CA TYR A 171 -14.05 18.11 -8.16
C TYR A 171 -13.15 18.91 -7.20
N GLY A 172 -12.02 18.35 -6.78
CA GLY A 172 -11.01 19.09 -6.01
C GLY A 172 -10.13 19.95 -6.91
N CYS A 173 -10.07 21.26 -6.65
CA CYS A 173 -9.11 22.17 -7.29
C CYS A 173 -7.98 22.52 -6.33
N GLY A 174 -6.78 22.63 -6.87
CA GLY A 174 -5.56 22.86 -6.11
C GLY A 174 -4.35 22.33 -6.86
N ASP A 175 -3.18 22.84 -6.51
CA ASP A 175 -1.92 22.26 -6.95
C ASP A 175 -1.60 21.04 -6.13
N LEU A 176 -2.31 19.97 -6.48
CA LEU A 176 -2.19 18.67 -5.84
C LEU A 176 -0.89 17.98 -6.32
N ILE A 177 0.25 18.68 -6.19
CA ILE A 177 1.60 18.13 -6.41
C ILE A 177 1.63 16.81 -5.68
N PHE A 178 2.02 15.78 -6.44
CA PHE A 178 1.91 14.36 -6.09
C PHE A 178 0.50 13.81 -6.33
N SER A 179 0.27 13.15 -7.47
CA SER A 179 -1.07 12.66 -7.84
C SER A 179 -1.56 11.49 -6.97
N SER A 180 -2.74 11.61 -6.34
CA SER A 180 -3.36 10.51 -5.58
C SER A 180 -3.57 9.27 -6.43
N HIS A 181 -4.08 9.42 -7.65
CA HIS A 181 -4.34 8.30 -8.56
C HIS A 181 -3.07 7.50 -8.81
N MET A 182 -1.94 8.20 -8.99
CA MET A 182 -0.64 7.56 -9.15
C MET A 182 -0.12 6.94 -7.86
N ILE A 183 -0.28 7.57 -6.70
CA ILE A 183 0.08 6.99 -5.40
C ILE A 183 -0.62 5.65 -5.19
N PHE A 184 -1.96 5.63 -5.30
CA PHE A 184 -2.75 4.41 -5.15
C PHE A 184 -2.37 3.35 -6.18
N THR A 185 -2.30 3.73 -7.46
CA THR A 185 -1.95 2.80 -8.55
C THR A 185 -0.58 2.17 -8.33
N LEU A 186 0.45 2.97 -8.03
CA LEU A 186 1.81 2.47 -7.82
C LEU A 186 1.93 1.61 -6.56
N VAL A 187 1.30 2.00 -5.46
CA VAL A 187 1.24 1.18 -4.23
C VAL A 187 0.59 -0.16 -4.54
N PHE A 188 -0.52 -0.20 -5.27
CA PHE A 188 -1.22 -1.44 -5.63
C PHE A 188 -0.40 -2.33 -6.56
N VAL A 189 0.17 -1.76 -7.63
CA VAL A 189 0.98 -2.51 -8.59
C VAL A 189 2.25 -3.06 -7.94
N ARG A 190 2.93 -2.28 -7.09
CA ARG A 190 4.09 -2.75 -6.31
C ARG A 190 3.71 -3.83 -5.31
N THR A 191 2.59 -3.67 -4.63
CA THR A 191 2.06 -4.68 -3.71
C THR A 191 1.79 -5.98 -4.48
N TYR A 192 1.13 -5.92 -5.63
CA TYR A 192 0.88 -7.07 -6.48
C TYR A 192 2.17 -7.67 -7.08
N GLN A 193 3.17 -6.85 -7.39
CA GLN A 193 4.46 -7.32 -7.87
C GLN A 193 5.16 -8.22 -6.83
N LYS A 194 5.11 -7.84 -5.55
CA LYS A 194 5.72 -8.58 -4.44
C LYS A 194 4.93 -9.85 -4.11
N TYR A 195 3.62 -9.72 -4.01
CA TYR A 195 2.74 -10.74 -3.44
C TYR A 195 1.96 -11.58 -4.46
N GLY A 196 1.79 -11.08 -5.67
CA GLY A 196 1.11 -11.76 -6.76
C GLY A 196 1.94 -12.92 -7.30
N THR A 197 1.25 -13.95 -7.81
CA THR A 197 1.89 -15.18 -8.33
C THR A 197 2.01 -15.18 -9.85
N ARG A 198 1.04 -14.60 -10.56
CA ARG A 198 0.95 -14.68 -12.03
C ARG A 198 1.79 -13.60 -12.73
N ARG A 199 2.85 -14.02 -13.44
CA ARG A 199 3.77 -13.12 -14.17
C ARG A 199 3.07 -12.25 -15.22
N PHE A 200 2.13 -12.81 -15.97
CA PHE A 200 1.39 -12.05 -16.99
C PHE A 200 0.61 -10.87 -16.38
N ILE A 201 -0.08 -11.10 -15.26
CA ILE A 201 -0.84 -10.05 -14.57
C ILE A 201 0.10 -8.99 -14.00
N LYS A 202 1.30 -9.37 -13.55
CA LYS A 202 2.31 -8.39 -13.10
C LYS A 202 2.72 -7.43 -14.22
N GLN A 203 3.02 -7.97 -15.40
CA GLN A 203 3.40 -7.15 -16.56
C GLN A 203 2.23 -6.27 -17.01
N PHE A 204 1.02 -6.84 -17.04
CA PHE A 204 -0.19 -6.09 -17.37
C PHE A 204 -0.46 -4.96 -16.37
N ALA A 205 -0.27 -5.20 -15.07
CA ALA A 205 -0.45 -4.18 -14.03
C ALA A 205 0.53 -3.00 -14.20
N TRP A 206 1.79 -3.28 -14.55
CA TRP A 206 2.76 -2.23 -14.87
C TRP A 206 2.40 -1.45 -16.14
N MET A 207 1.96 -2.15 -17.19
CA MET A 207 1.45 -1.52 -18.41
C MET A 207 0.28 -0.58 -18.10
N LEU A 208 -0.69 -1.02 -17.29
CA LEU A 208 -1.83 -0.19 -16.88
C LEU A 208 -1.38 1.04 -16.08
N ALA A 209 -0.38 0.93 -15.21
CA ALA A 209 0.16 2.09 -14.48
C ALA A 209 0.78 3.14 -15.41
N VAL A 210 1.49 2.70 -16.45
CA VAL A 210 2.07 3.58 -17.47
C VAL A 210 0.97 4.25 -18.30
N ILE A 211 -0.03 3.47 -18.76
CA ILE A 211 -1.17 4.00 -19.50
C ILE A 211 -1.96 5.02 -18.65
N GLN A 212 -2.20 4.71 -17.37
CA GLN A 212 -2.85 5.62 -16.42
C GLN A 212 -2.06 6.92 -16.27
N SER A 213 -0.74 6.86 -16.21
CA SER A 213 0.14 8.04 -16.13
C SER A 213 -0.09 8.98 -17.31
N PHE A 214 -0.09 8.45 -18.53
CA PHE A 214 -0.33 9.25 -19.74
C PHE A 214 -1.76 9.79 -19.80
N LEU A 215 -2.76 8.99 -19.44
CA LEU A 215 -4.17 9.43 -19.45
C LEU A 215 -4.46 10.53 -18.42
N ILE A 216 -3.80 10.51 -17.26
CA ILE A 216 -3.92 11.58 -16.25
C ILE A 216 -3.43 12.92 -16.82
N VAL A 217 -2.28 12.92 -17.50
CA VAL A 217 -1.71 14.13 -18.13
C VAL A 217 -2.54 14.57 -19.34
N ALA A 218 -2.98 13.65 -20.19
CA ALA A 218 -3.82 13.93 -21.35
C ALA A 218 -5.22 14.47 -20.97
N SER A 219 -5.76 14.04 -19.83
CA SER A 219 -7.02 14.57 -19.26
C SER A 219 -6.85 15.91 -18.52
N ARG A 220 -5.64 16.49 -18.53
CA ARG A 220 -5.31 17.77 -17.87
C ARG A 220 -5.68 17.80 -16.39
N LYS A 221 -5.69 16.65 -15.71
CA LYS A 221 -6.01 16.58 -14.27
C LYS A 221 -4.85 16.98 -13.38
N HIS A 222 -3.66 16.59 -13.81
CA HIS A 222 -2.40 16.83 -13.14
C HIS A 222 -1.35 17.24 -14.16
N TYR A 223 -0.35 17.99 -13.68
CA TYR A 223 0.84 18.26 -14.46
C TYR A 223 1.73 17.01 -14.54
N THR A 224 2.62 16.95 -15.51
CA THR A 224 3.61 15.86 -15.61
C THR A 224 4.47 15.74 -14.38
N VAL A 225 4.83 16.87 -13.76
CA VAL A 225 5.63 16.88 -12.53
C VAL A 225 4.94 16.09 -11.42
N ASP A 226 3.61 16.19 -11.28
CA ASP A 226 2.85 15.45 -10.26
C ASP A 226 2.95 13.94 -10.46
N VAL A 227 2.96 13.50 -11.72
CA VAL A 227 3.05 12.09 -12.10
C VAL A 227 4.49 11.60 -11.93
N VAL A 228 5.48 12.34 -12.41
CA VAL A 228 6.91 11.97 -12.32
C VAL A 228 7.36 11.91 -10.86
N VAL A 229 7.01 12.90 -10.05
CA VAL A 229 7.31 12.90 -8.60
C VAL A 229 6.61 11.72 -7.92
N ALA A 230 5.37 11.38 -8.31
CA ALA A 230 4.70 10.16 -7.84
C ALA A 230 5.50 8.89 -8.10
N TRP A 231 6.03 8.74 -9.32
CA TRP A 231 6.89 7.60 -9.67
C TRP A 231 8.16 7.51 -8.82
N TYR A 232 8.81 8.61 -8.49
CA TYR A 232 10.02 8.56 -7.65
C TYR A 232 9.68 8.29 -6.19
N THR A 233 8.86 9.13 -5.57
CA THR A 233 8.66 9.11 -4.12
C THR A 233 7.90 7.87 -3.66
N VAL A 234 6.87 7.41 -4.38
CA VAL A 234 6.11 6.21 -3.96
C VAL A 234 7.02 4.99 -3.93
N ASN A 235 7.85 4.83 -4.96
CA ASN A 235 8.79 3.71 -5.04
C ASN A 235 9.85 3.77 -3.93
N LEU A 236 10.28 4.97 -3.55
CA LEU A 236 11.20 5.22 -2.44
C LEU A 236 10.53 4.92 -1.08
N VAL A 237 9.31 5.41 -0.86
CA VAL A 237 8.53 5.18 0.35
C VAL A 237 8.29 3.69 0.56
N VAL A 238 7.84 2.98 -0.49
CA VAL A 238 7.64 1.53 -0.42
C VAL A 238 8.94 0.82 -0.02
N PHE A 239 10.07 1.20 -0.62
CA PHE A 239 11.37 0.60 -0.30
C PHE A 239 11.79 0.81 1.16
N PHE A 240 11.67 2.02 1.69
CA PHE A 240 12.06 2.31 3.08
C PHE A 240 11.11 1.69 4.09
N VAL A 241 9.81 1.77 3.86
CA VAL A 241 8.81 1.21 4.75
C VAL A 241 8.88 -0.31 4.75
N ASP A 242 9.07 -0.96 3.59
CA ASP A 242 9.25 -2.42 3.54
C ASP A 242 10.50 -2.90 4.30
N LYS A 243 11.59 -2.11 4.33
CA LYS A 243 12.79 -2.44 5.13
C LYS A 243 12.55 -2.37 6.63
N LYS A 244 11.56 -1.59 7.07
CA LYS A 244 11.22 -1.40 8.49
C LYS A 244 10.12 -2.35 8.96
N LEU A 245 9.31 -2.87 8.05
CA LEU A 245 8.23 -3.80 8.37
C LEU A 245 8.73 -5.26 8.33
N PRO A 246 8.47 -6.08 9.38
CA PRO A 246 8.88 -7.48 9.41
C PRO A 246 8.23 -8.24 8.25
N GLU A 247 8.88 -9.23 7.63
CA GLU A 247 8.31 -9.99 6.50
C GLU A 247 6.98 -10.68 6.88
N LEU A 248 6.06 -10.82 5.92
CA LEU A 248 4.79 -11.51 6.20
C LEU A 248 5.08 -13.00 6.41
N PRO A 249 4.46 -13.65 7.42
CA PRO A 249 4.60 -15.08 7.59
C PRO A 249 4.03 -15.80 6.36
N ASP A 250 4.89 -16.44 5.58
CA ASP A 250 4.52 -17.22 4.42
C ASP A 250 3.74 -18.47 4.84
N ARG A 251 2.49 -18.61 4.36
CA ARG A 251 1.64 -19.78 4.67
C ARG A 251 2.08 -21.07 3.96
N THR A 252 3.09 -21.01 3.09
CA THR A 252 3.56 -22.15 2.27
C THR A 252 4.49 -23.12 3.00
N SER A 253 4.96 -22.80 4.21
CA SER A 253 5.91 -23.60 4.99
C SER A 253 5.30 -24.15 6.30
N GLY A 254 4.06 -24.60 6.28
CA GLY A 254 3.39 -25.04 7.52
C GLY A 254 2.37 -26.17 7.32
N ASN A 255 2.86 -27.41 7.22
CA ASN A 255 2.15 -28.60 7.70
C ASN A 255 2.28 -28.74 9.23
N SER A 256 2.43 -27.61 9.94
CA SER A 256 2.58 -27.54 11.38
C SER A 256 1.43 -26.69 11.92
N PRO A 257 0.69 -27.17 12.94
CA PRO A 257 -0.40 -26.40 13.50
C PRO A 257 0.16 -25.10 14.08
N ILE A 258 -0.51 -24.00 13.74
CA ILE A 258 -0.24 -22.65 14.22
C ILE A 258 -0.30 -22.64 15.75
N LEU A 259 0.87 -22.66 16.38
CA LEU A 259 1.04 -22.06 17.70
C LEU A 259 1.06 -20.55 17.47
N LEU A 260 -0.09 -19.92 17.73
CA LEU A 260 -0.20 -18.49 17.95
C LEU A 260 0.89 -18.06 18.95
N PRO A 261 1.57 -16.92 18.75
CA PRO A 261 2.40 -16.33 19.80
C PRO A 261 1.46 -15.74 20.86
N LEU A 262 0.96 -16.61 21.74
CA LEU A 262 0.31 -16.21 22.97
C LEU A 262 1.37 -15.58 23.87
N SER A 263 1.18 -14.30 24.14
CA SER A 263 1.50 -13.63 25.41
C SER A 263 2.90 -13.93 25.99
N MET A 264 3.87 -13.06 25.68
CA MET A 264 5.04 -12.90 26.55
C MET A 264 4.59 -12.28 27.87
N LYS A 265 4.04 -13.09 28.79
CA LYS A 265 3.95 -12.68 30.19
C LYS A 265 3.98 -13.79 31.25
N ASP A 266 3.74 -15.07 30.93
CA ASP A 266 3.59 -16.09 31.99
C ASP A 266 4.34 -17.43 31.75
N LYS A 267 5.52 -17.41 31.10
CA LYS A 267 6.25 -18.67 30.79
C LYS A 267 7.72 -18.71 31.22
N ASP A 268 8.04 -18.10 32.37
CA ASP A 268 9.39 -18.18 32.97
C ASP A 268 9.48 -19.12 34.18
N SER A 269 8.37 -19.69 34.67
CA SER A 269 8.39 -20.56 35.85
C SER A 269 8.48 -22.06 35.55
N TRP A 270 8.23 -22.51 34.32
CA TRP A 270 8.05 -23.94 34.02
C TRP A 270 9.19 -24.61 33.24
N ASN A 271 10.19 -23.86 32.78
CA ASN A 271 11.32 -24.40 32.01
C ASN A 271 12.52 -24.83 32.88
N LYS A 272 12.45 -24.65 34.20
CA LYS A 272 13.60 -24.93 35.10
C LYS A 272 13.64 -26.36 35.64
N GLU A 273 12.54 -27.10 35.55
CA GLU A 273 12.41 -28.43 36.17
C GLU A 273 12.60 -29.61 35.17
N GLU A 274 12.37 -29.38 33.87
CA GLU A 274 12.57 -30.43 32.84
C GLU A 274 14.01 -30.52 32.31
N ASN A 275 14.82 -29.46 32.44
CA ASN A 275 16.18 -29.41 31.89
C ASN A 275 17.24 -30.20 32.69
N HIS A 276 16.90 -30.73 33.87
CA HIS A 276 17.82 -31.56 34.66
C HIS A 276 17.77 -33.06 34.35
N LYS A 277 16.86 -33.54 33.49
CA LYS A 277 16.66 -34.98 33.23
C LYS A 277 17.13 -35.51 31.87
N LEU A 278 17.65 -34.67 30.96
CA LEU A 278 17.96 -35.09 29.58
C LEU A 278 19.44 -34.93 29.15
N LEU A 279 20.36 -34.65 30.08
CA LEU A 279 21.80 -34.62 29.78
C LEU A 279 22.48 -35.92 30.19
N ASN A 280 22.18 -37.03 29.49
CA ASN A 280 23.06 -38.18 29.44
C ASN A 280 22.88 -38.93 28.11
N GLY A 281 23.91 -38.94 27.26
CA GLY A 281 23.91 -39.72 26.03
C GLY A 281 24.76 -39.12 24.90
N ASN A 282 26.03 -39.52 24.87
CA ASN A 282 27.04 -39.21 23.86
C ASN A 282 26.68 -39.72 22.44
N SER A 283 27.08 -38.93 21.43
CA SER A 283 28.00 -39.30 20.32
C SER A 283 27.51 -39.06 18.87
N VAL A 284 28.42 -38.40 18.14
CA VAL A 284 28.70 -38.37 16.68
C VAL A 284 27.79 -37.53 15.76
N ASP A 285 28.43 -36.61 15.05
CA ASP A 285 27.94 -35.70 13.99
C ASP A 285 28.86 -35.90 12.74
N PRO A 286 28.66 -35.26 11.56
CA PRO A 286 27.55 -35.35 10.59
C PRO A 286 28.04 -35.64 9.14
N ALA A 287 27.11 -35.86 8.20
CA ALA A 287 27.35 -35.56 6.78
C ALA A 287 26.07 -35.15 6.00
N ASP A 288 26.09 -33.86 5.63
CA ASP A 288 25.68 -33.27 4.35
C ASP A 288 24.20 -33.11 3.98
N ARG A 289 23.69 -31.89 4.17
CA ARG A 289 22.62 -31.33 3.33
C ARG A 289 22.78 -29.81 3.19
N ARG A 290 23.48 -29.36 2.16
CA ARG A 290 23.48 -27.95 1.71
C ARG A 290 22.08 -27.47 1.30
N PRO A 291 21.73 -26.22 1.67
CA PRO A 291 21.12 -25.33 0.70
C PRO A 291 21.84 -23.97 0.58
N ARG A 292 22.24 -23.70 -0.66
CA ARG A 292 22.32 -22.44 -1.41
C ARG A 292 22.43 -21.10 -0.62
N THR A 293 23.58 -20.48 -0.82
CA THR A 293 24.08 -19.16 -0.42
C THR A 293 23.07 -18.01 -0.56
N GLN A 294 22.78 -17.30 0.54
CA GLN A 294 22.32 -15.91 0.52
C GLN A 294 23.54 -15.00 0.27
N VAL A 295 23.50 -14.23 -0.82
CA VAL A 295 24.39 -13.08 -1.00
C VAL A 295 23.72 -11.89 -0.33
N ASN A 296 24.16 -11.56 0.88
CA ASN A 296 23.96 -10.23 1.45
C ASN A 296 25.24 -9.84 2.21
N GLY A 297 26.14 -9.15 1.51
CA GLY A 297 27.28 -8.48 2.12
C GLY A 297 26.80 -7.25 2.86
N LYS A 298 26.68 -7.36 4.19
CA LYS A 298 26.79 -6.24 5.11
C LYS A 298 28.04 -6.49 5.94
N ASN A 299 29.12 -5.78 5.60
CA ASN A 299 30.30 -5.65 6.45
C ASN A 299 29.96 -4.74 7.63
N LEU A 300 30.12 -5.28 8.83
CA LEU A 300 30.28 -4.63 10.14
C LEU A 300 30.59 -5.84 11.04
N GLU A 301 31.62 -5.92 11.86
CA GLU A 301 32.74 -5.09 12.32
C GLU A 301 33.53 -6.09 13.20
N ASP A 302 34.86 -6.01 13.31
CA ASP A 302 35.53 -6.47 14.54
C ASP A 302 37.00 -6.04 14.51
N GLY A 303 37.29 -5.02 15.30
CA GLY A 303 38.63 -4.80 15.83
C GLY A 303 38.80 -5.63 17.10
N ASN A 304 39.87 -6.40 17.18
CA ASN A 304 40.55 -6.59 18.46
C ASN A 304 42.06 -6.73 18.23
N ALA A 305 42.81 -5.90 18.95
CA ALA A 305 44.25 -5.92 19.04
C ALA A 305 44.69 -7.10 19.92
N ASP A 306 45.82 -7.73 19.57
CA ASP A 306 47.08 -7.65 20.34
C ASP A 306 48.00 -8.88 20.18
N THR A 307 49.28 -8.56 19.96
CA THR A 307 50.52 -9.31 20.25
C THR A 307 50.86 -10.60 19.50
N ALA A 308 51.91 -10.54 18.66
CA ALA A 308 53.14 -11.34 18.84
C ALA A 308 54.27 -10.91 17.87
N MET A 309 55.30 -10.33 18.50
CA MET A 309 56.71 -10.15 18.15
C MET A 309 57.39 -10.86 16.94
N ASN A 310 58.31 -10.08 16.35
CA ASN A 310 59.69 -10.38 15.90
C ASN A 310 59.97 -10.85 14.46
N GLY A 311 60.69 -10.00 13.73
CA GLY A 311 62.12 -10.23 13.47
C GLY A 311 62.55 -10.57 12.05
N ALA A 312 62.88 -9.53 11.26
CA ALA A 312 64.07 -9.38 10.40
C ALA A 312 63.87 -8.18 9.46
#